data_AF-A0A7E6FHL3-F1
#
_entry.id   AF-A0A7E6FHL3-F1
#
_cell.length_a   1.000
_cell.length_b   1.000
_cell.length_c   1.000
_cell.angle_alpha   90.00
_cell.angle_beta   90.00
_cell.angle_gamma   90.00
#
_symmetry.space_group_name_H-M   'P 1'
#
loop_
_entity.id
_entity.type
_entity.pdbx_description
1 polymer ?
#
loop_
_entity_poly.entity_id
_entity_poly.type
_entity_poly.pdbx_seq_one_letter_code
_entity_poly.pdbx_strand_id
1 'polypeptide(L)'
;MSCSLDDVDCIKLTVSKIFSYGIIIGSVLVKLPQIIKIVNSKSGRGINLFSVTMELGAISASVSYGYASKFPFSSYGESIFLAVQTLIVGMLVLSYQRQSLHVLLYLGTYCTIMSVLLSSMMPYAFLKFLQTSIIPVITFSKLLQAFENYKNQSTGQLSAITIFLLFAGALARIFTSMQETGDSLLMTTFIVSASLNGLIAFQLLYYWNSTNAINAKSKPKTS
;
A
#
# COMPACT_ATOMS: atom_id res chain seq x y z
N MET A 1 23.75 22.75 3.11
CA MET A 1 24.60 21.63 2.69
C MET A 1 24.66 21.67 1.17
N SER A 2 25.75 22.20 0.63
CA SER A 2 25.95 22.40 -0.81
C SER A 2 26.33 21.06 -1.43
N CYS A 3 25.45 20.50 -2.25
CA CYS A 3 25.62 19.17 -2.84
C CYS A 3 26.28 19.35 -4.22
N SER A 4 27.54 18.94 -4.36
CA SER A 4 28.23 18.87 -5.64
C SER A 4 27.97 17.50 -6.29
N LEU A 5 27.75 17.45 -7.60
CA LEU A 5 27.37 16.22 -8.32
C LEU A 5 28.46 15.13 -8.37
N ASP A 6 29.67 15.42 -7.89
CA ASP A 6 30.80 14.47 -7.86
C ASP A 6 30.82 13.59 -6.60
N ASP A 7 30.01 13.90 -5.58
CA ASP A 7 29.91 13.08 -4.36
C ASP A 7 28.94 11.92 -4.55
N VAL A 8 29.44 10.69 -4.44
CA VAL A 8 28.67 9.43 -4.57
C VAL A 8 27.45 9.40 -3.63
N ASP A 9 27.60 9.96 -2.42
CA ASP A 9 26.50 10.01 -1.45
C ASP A 9 25.44 11.05 -1.83
N CYS A 10 25.84 12.16 -2.48
CA CYS A 10 24.91 13.14 -3.05
C CYS A 10 24.09 12.53 -4.19
N ILE A 11 24.73 11.73 -5.06
CA ILE A 11 24.05 11.02 -6.16
C ILE A 11 23.04 10.03 -5.60
N LYS A 12 23.43 9.18 -4.64
CA LYS A 12 22.52 8.20 -4.02
C LYS A 12 21.31 8.87 -3.37
N LEU A 13 21.51 9.97 -2.65
CA LEU A 13 20.44 10.74 -2.02
C LEU A 13 19.52 11.39 -3.07
N THR A 14 20.07 11.93 -4.15
CA THR A 14 19.29 12.53 -5.24
C THR A 14 18.45 11.47 -5.95
N VAL A 15 19.05 10.33 -6.27
CA VAL A 15 18.36 9.18 -6.86
C VAL A 15 17.26 8.67 -5.93
N SER A 16 17.54 8.56 -4.63
CA SER A 16 16.54 8.19 -3.63
C SER A 16 15.33 9.12 -3.67
N LYS A 17 15.56 10.44 -3.66
CA LYS A 17 14.46 11.40 -3.70
C LYS A 17 13.65 11.28 -4.99
N ILE A 18 14.29 11.08 -6.15
CA ILE A 18 13.59 10.86 -7.42
C ILE A 18 12.68 9.63 -7.33
N PHE A 19 13.19 8.51 -6.80
CA PHE A 19 12.37 7.31 -6.57
C PHE A 19 11.22 7.59 -5.60
N SER A 20 11.49 8.21 -4.44
CA SER A 20 10.48 8.53 -3.44
C SER A 20 9.36 9.41 -4.01
N TYR A 21 9.70 10.47 -4.75
CA TYR A 21 8.70 11.32 -5.39
C TYR A 21 7.97 10.63 -6.54
N GLY A 22 8.66 9.80 -7.32
CA GLY A 22 8.02 8.97 -8.35
C GLY A 22 6.97 8.03 -7.75
N ILE A 23 7.30 7.39 -6.63
CA ILE A 23 6.36 6.54 -5.88
C ILE A 23 5.19 7.37 -5.33
N ILE A 24 5.45 8.56 -4.78
CA ILE A 24 4.39 9.46 -4.31
C ILE A 24 3.44 9.82 -5.46
N ILE A 25 3.96 10.19 -6.63
CA ILE A 25 3.13 10.49 -7.81
C ILE A 25 2.32 9.27 -8.22
N GLY A 26 2.94 8.09 -8.25
CA GLY A 26 2.24 6.83 -8.54
C GLY A 26 1.13 6.53 -7.54
N SER A 27 1.34 6.83 -6.25
CA SER A 27 0.38 6.58 -5.17
C SER A 27 -0.94 7.34 -5.33
N VAL A 28 -0.91 8.50 -5.99
CA VAL A 28 -2.10 9.30 -6.31
C VAL A 28 -3.05 8.55 -7.24
N LEU A 29 -2.54 7.65 -8.07
CA LEU A 29 -3.31 6.92 -9.07
C LEU A 29 -3.83 5.56 -8.56
N VAL A 30 -3.36 5.08 -7.42
CA VAL A 30 -3.59 3.69 -6.97
C VAL A 30 -5.07 3.39 -6.73
N LYS A 31 -5.80 4.27 -6.05
CA LYS A 31 -7.22 4.04 -5.72
C LYS A 31 -8.18 4.73 -6.70
N LEU A 32 -7.69 5.57 -7.62
CA LEU A 32 -8.53 6.25 -8.60
C LEU A 32 -9.38 5.29 -9.46
N PRO A 33 -8.86 4.17 -10.00
CA PRO A 33 -9.68 3.22 -10.75
C PRO A 33 -10.84 2.67 -9.91
N GLN A 34 -10.61 2.42 -8.63
CA GLN A 34 -11.64 1.96 -7.70
C GLN A 34 -12.67 3.06 -7.44
N ILE A 35 -12.25 4.30 -7.20
CA ILE A 35 -13.14 5.46 -7.02
C ILE A 35 -14.03 5.66 -8.25
N ILE A 36 -13.44 5.70 -9.44
CA ILE A 36 -14.16 5.85 -10.71
C ILE A 36 -15.20 4.74 -10.87
N LYS A 37 -14.82 3.49 -10.55
CA LYS A 37 -15.74 2.35 -10.64
C LYS A 37 -16.96 2.50 -9.72
N ILE A 38 -16.77 2.98 -8.48
CA ILE A 38 -17.88 3.20 -7.52
C ILE A 38 -18.79 4.34 -7.98
N VAL A 39 -18.21 5.44 -8.48
CA VAL A 39 -18.97 6.59 -8.96
C VAL A 39 -19.78 6.23 -10.20
N ASN A 40 -19.17 5.52 -11.16
CA ASN A 40 -19.84 5.09 -12.39
C ASN A 40 -20.94 4.07 -12.11
N SER A 41 -20.73 3.14 -11.17
CA SER A 41 -21.75 2.16 -10.77
C SER A 41 -22.83 2.75 -9.85
N LYS A 42 -22.58 3.95 -9.28
CA LYS A 42 -23.38 4.57 -8.22
C LYS A 42 -23.67 3.61 -7.06
N SER A 43 -22.73 2.72 -6.75
CA SER A 43 -22.93 1.63 -5.78
C SER A 43 -21.62 1.13 -5.20
N GLY A 44 -21.58 1.00 -3.87
CA GLY A 44 -20.48 0.37 -3.13
C GLY A 44 -20.61 -1.16 -2.98
N ARG A 45 -21.57 -1.81 -3.66
CA ARG A 45 -21.77 -3.27 -3.54
C ARG A 45 -20.50 -4.04 -3.92
N GLY A 46 -20.16 -5.05 -3.11
CA GLY A 46 -18.95 -5.86 -3.28
C GLY A 46 -17.70 -5.27 -2.62
N ILE A 47 -17.77 -4.05 -2.07
CA ILE A 47 -16.69 -3.46 -1.29
C ILE A 47 -16.98 -3.65 0.19
N ASN A 48 -16.07 -4.35 0.88
CA ASN A 48 -16.19 -4.55 2.33
C ASN A 48 -15.65 -3.32 3.08
N LEU A 49 -16.56 -2.55 3.70
CA LEU A 49 -16.21 -1.34 4.46
C LEU A 49 -15.26 -1.64 5.65
N PHE A 50 -15.37 -2.81 6.27
CA PHE A 50 -14.44 -3.22 7.33
C PHE A 50 -13.02 -3.34 6.79
N SER A 51 -12.85 -3.98 5.64
CA SER A 51 -11.54 -4.09 4.98
C SER A 51 -10.96 -2.73 4.61
N VAL A 52 -11.79 -1.82 4.07
CA VAL A 52 -11.38 -0.45 3.72
C VAL A 52 -10.95 0.33 4.98
N THR A 53 -11.67 0.16 6.09
CA THR A 53 -11.37 0.84 7.35
C THR A 53 -10.10 0.30 8.01
N MET A 54 -9.90 -1.01 7.97
CA MET A 54 -8.66 -1.64 8.42
C MET A 54 -7.45 -1.19 7.58
N GLU A 55 -7.63 -1.09 6.26
CA GLU A 55 -6.62 -0.54 5.36
C GLU A 55 -6.31 0.93 5.71
N LEU A 56 -7.34 1.76 5.90
CA LEU A 56 -7.18 3.14 6.32
C LEU A 56 -6.41 3.24 7.65
N GLY A 57 -6.70 2.37 8.63
CA GLY A 57 -5.99 2.28 9.90
C GLY A 57 -4.51 1.90 9.76
N ALA A 58 -4.19 0.92 8.91
CA ALA A 58 -2.80 0.52 8.66
C ALA A 58 -2.00 1.64 7.99
N ILE A 59 -2.56 2.30 6.98
CA ILE A 59 -1.92 3.46 6.32
C ILE A 59 -1.74 4.60 7.33
N SER A 60 -2.73 4.80 8.20
CA SER A 60 -2.71 5.81 9.26
C SER A 60 -1.59 5.61 10.28
N ALA A 61 -1.33 4.35 10.66
CA ALA A 61 -0.20 3.99 11.49
C ALA A 61 1.13 4.35 10.82
N SER A 62 1.28 4.07 9.53
CA SER A 62 2.48 4.45 8.74
C SER A 62 2.71 5.95 8.71
N VAL A 63 1.66 6.75 8.47
CA VAL A 63 1.76 8.22 8.48
C VAL A 63 2.18 8.73 9.86
N SER A 64 1.52 8.23 10.91
CA SER A 64 1.75 8.71 12.28
C SER A 64 3.14 8.32 12.80
N TYR A 65 3.60 7.10 12.49
CA TYR A 65 4.95 6.66 12.80
C TYR A 65 5.99 7.49 12.04
N GLY A 66 5.81 7.70 10.73
CA GLY A 66 6.72 8.52 9.93
C GLY A 66 6.86 9.95 10.44
N TYR A 67 5.73 10.56 10.82
CA TYR A 67 5.70 11.89 11.41
C TYR A 67 6.38 11.94 12.79
N ALA A 68 6.04 11.01 13.69
CA ALA A 68 6.60 10.98 15.05
C ALA A 68 8.11 10.68 15.06
N SER A 69 8.59 9.85 14.12
CA SER A 69 10.01 9.56 13.91
C SER A 69 10.77 10.70 13.22
N LYS A 70 10.10 11.81 12.86
CA LYS A 70 10.65 12.97 12.16
C LYS A 70 11.31 12.60 10.82
N PHE A 71 10.76 11.61 10.12
CA PHE A 71 11.25 11.24 8.80
C PHE A 71 10.93 12.33 7.78
N PRO A 72 11.73 12.45 6.70
CA PRO A 72 11.39 13.35 5.61
C PRO A 72 10.07 12.92 4.95
N PHE A 73 9.31 13.90 4.46
CA PHE A 73 8.03 13.66 3.78
C PHE A 73 8.14 12.64 2.64
N SER A 74 9.27 12.58 1.95
CA SER A 74 9.55 11.59 0.90
C SER A 74 9.40 10.13 1.37
N SER A 75 9.61 9.86 2.65
CA SER A 75 9.51 8.51 3.23
C SER A 75 8.07 8.07 3.49
N TYR A 76 7.17 8.95 3.96
CA TYR A 76 5.80 8.56 4.32
C TYR A 76 4.71 9.27 3.51
N GLY A 77 5.08 10.18 2.60
CA GLY A 77 4.17 11.01 1.82
C GLY A 77 3.19 10.21 0.97
N GLU A 78 3.61 9.06 0.42
CA GLU A 78 2.70 8.16 -0.32
C GLU A 78 1.52 7.73 0.55
N SER A 79 1.77 7.49 1.83
CA SER A 79 0.77 6.98 2.77
C SER A 79 -0.29 8.05 3.04
N ILE A 80 0.08 9.33 3.02
CA ILE A 80 -0.89 10.43 3.13
C ILE A 80 -1.85 10.42 1.94
N PHE A 81 -1.34 10.35 0.71
CA PHE A 81 -2.18 10.33 -0.49
C PHE A 81 -3.06 9.08 -0.56
N LEU A 82 -2.53 7.93 -0.16
CA LEU A 82 -3.30 6.68 -0.07
C LEU A 82 -4.38 6.76 1.03
N ALA A 83 -4.08 7.37 2.18
CA ALA A 83 -5.04 7.55 3.26
C ALA A 83 -6.23 8.40 2.81
N VAL A 84 -5.97 9.53 2.16
CA VAL A 84 -7.03 10.42 1.63
C VAL A 84 -7.91 9.67 0.63
N GLN A 85 -7.32 8.96 -0.33
CA GLN A 85 -8.09 8.22 -1.31
C GLN A 85 -8.88 7.05 -0.69
N THR A 86 -8.30 6.36 0.30
CA THR A 86 -8.96 5.24 0.99
C THR A 86 -10.12 5.74 1.86
N LEU A 87 -9.97 6.90 2.50
CA LEU A 87 -11.05 7.61 3.20
C LEU A 87 -12.18 7.97 2.23
N ILE A 88 -11.86 8.51 1.05
CA ILE A 88 -12.85 8.81 -0.01
C ILE A 88 -13.59 7.53 -0.43
N VAL A 89 -12.90 6.42 -0.63
CA VAL A 89 -13.54 5.13 -0.94
C VAL A 89 -14.54 4.73 0.15
N GLY A 90 -14.15 4.79 1.43
CA GLY A 90 -15.04 4.49 2.56
C GLY A 90 -16.28 5.40 2.60
N MET A 91 -16.09 6.71 2.42
CA MET A 91 -17.17 7.69 2.36
C MET A 91 -18.12 7.45 1.18
N LEU A 92 -17.61 7.14 -0.01
CA LEU A 92 -18.44 6.85 -1.18
C LEU A 92 -19.29 5.59 -0.96
N VAL A 93 -18.71 4.53 -0.37
CA VAL A 93 -19.45 3.29 -0.05
C VAL A 93 -20.62 3.58 0.89
N LEU A 94 -20.43 4.38 1.94
CA LEU A 94 -21.49 4.79 2.88
C LEU A 94 -22.51 5.75 2.24
N SER A 95 -22.04 6.68 1.41
CA SER A 95 -22.90 7.65 0.72
C SER A 95 -23.89 6.97 -0.23
N TYR A 96 -23.42 5.98 -1.02
CA TYR A 96 -24.30 5.24 -1.94
C TYR A 96 -25.24 4.25 -1.23
N GLN A 97 -25.04 3.97 0.06
CA GLN A 97 -26.01 3.26 0.92
C GLN A 97 -27.09 4.20 1.50
N ARG A 98 -27.09 5.49 1.13
CA ARG A 98 -27.97 6.55 1.66
C ARG A 98 -27.83 6.77 3.18
N GLN A 99 -26.65 6.51 3.73
CA GLN A 99 -26.35 6.67 5.16
C GLN A 99 -25.56 7.96 5.43
N SER A 100 -26.13 9.14 5.14
CA SER A 100 -25.41 10.42 5.23
C SER A 100 -24.84 10.73 6.63
N LEU A 101 -25.56 10.35 7.69
CA LEU A 101 -25.05 10.48 9.07
C LEU A 101 -23.79 9.63 9.28
N HIS A 102 -23.75 8.41 8.74
CA HIS A 102 -22.59 7.53 8.88
C HIS A 102 -21.38 8.06 8.13
N VAL A 103 -21.56 8.75 7.00
CA VAL A 103 -20.46 9.42 6.29
C VAL A 103 -19.83 10.50 7.17
N LEU A 104 -20.66 11.36 7.78
CA LEU A 104 -20.18 12.42 8.66
C LEU A 104 -19.48 11.86 9.90
N LEU A 105 -20.05 10.83 10.53
CA LEU A 105 -19.44 10.14 11.66
C LEU A 105 -18.12 9.47 11.27
N TYR A 106 -18.05 8.83 10.11
CA TYR A 106 -16.84 8.18 9.60
C TYR A 106 -15.70 9.20 9.39
N LEU A 107 -16.00 10.33 8.75
CA LEU A 107 -15.04 11.42 8.58
C LEU A 107 -14.61 12.03 9.92
N GLY A 108 -15.58 12.36 10.78
CA GLY A 108 -15.32 12.98 12.09
C GLY A 108 -14.49 12.09 13.01
N THR A 109 -14.81 10.79 13.08
CA THR A 109 -14.03 9.82 13.85
C THR A 109 -12.62 9.68 13.29
N TYR A 110 -12.46 9.59 11.96
CA TYR A 110 -11.14 9.53 11.34
C TYR A 110 -10.28 10.76 11.64
N CYS A 111 -10.82 11.97 11.45
CA CYS A 111 -10.11 13.21 11.76
C CYS A 111 -9.71 13.31 13.24
N THR A 112 -10.59 12.86 14.15
CA THR A 112 -10.32 12.84 15.59
C THR A 112 -9.18 11.88 15.92
N ILE A 113 -9.24 10.64 15.41
CA ILE A 113 -8.19 9.62 15.59
C ILE A 113 -6.86 10.15 15.05
N MET A 114 -6.85 10.72 13.85
CA MET A 114 -5.64 11.30 13.26
C MET A 114 -5.05 12.44 14.08
N SER A 115 -5.89 13.34 14.57
CA SER A 115 -5.44 14.45 15.41
C SER A 115 -4.78 13.94 16.70
N VAL A 116 -5.33 12.89 17.30
CA VAL A 116 -4.73 12.23 18.49
C VAL A 116 -3.41 11.53 18.14
N LEU A 117 -3.37 10.76 17.05
CA LEU A 117 -2.16 10.03 16.63
C LEU A 117 -0.99 10.96 16.28
N LEU A 118 -1.28 12.13 15.72
CA LEU A 118 -0.28 13.14 15.36
C LEU A 118 0.05 14.11 16.49
N SER A 119 -0.74 14.11 17.57
CA SER A 119 -0.47 14.93 18.75
C SER A 119 0.71 14.39 19.57
N SER A 120 1.31 15.25 20.38
CA SER A 120 2.32 14.84 21.36
C SER A 120 1.77 13.99 22.51
N MET A 121 0.44 13.75 22.56
CA MET A 121 -0.19 12.96 23.61
C MET A 121 0.04 11.46 23.43
N MET A 122 0.38 11.00 22.21
CA MET A 122 0.59 9.58 21.94
C MET A 122 2.03 9.14 22.22
N PRO A 123 2.23 8.11 23.07
CA PRO A 123 3.55 7.55 23.30
C PRO A 123 4.13 6.97 22.01
N TYR A 124 5.39 7.28 21.72
CA TYR A 124 6.10 6.73 20.56
C TYR A 124 6.07 5.19 20.51
N ALA A 125 6.11 4.51 21.66
CA ALA A 125 6.01 3.06 21.76
C ALA A 125 4.70 2.51 21.17
N PHE A 126 3.59 3.23 21.34
CA PHE A 126 2.30 2.83 20.78
C PHE A 126 2.28 2.99 19.25
N LEU A 127 2.81 4.09 18.72
CA LEU A 127 2.94 4.30 17.28
C LEU A 127 3.85 3.25 16.62
N LYS A 128 4.97 2.92 17.28
CA LYS A 128 5.87 1.86 16.85
C LYS A 128 5.20 0.48 16.88
N PHE A 129 4.38 0.20 17.89
CA PHE A 129 3.59 -1.03 17.96
C PHE A 129 2.61 -1.13 16.79
N LEU A 130 1.88 -0.05 16.49
CA LEU A 130 0.99 0.01 15.32
C LEU A 130 1.75 -0.23 14.02
N GLN A 131 2.89 0.43 13.81
CA GLN A 131 3.74 0.20 12.64
C GLN A 131 4.23 -1.25 12.55
N THR A 132 4.67 -1.83 13.67
CA THR A 132 5.18 -3.20 13.71
C THR A 132 4.07 -4.22 13.41
N SER A 133 2.83 -3.93 13.81
CA SER A 133 1.67 -4.79 13.54
C SER A 133 1.34 -4.94 12.05
N ILE A 134 1.81 -4.01 11.20
CA ILE A 134 1.65 -4.09 9.74
C ILE A 134 2.44 -5.27 9.16
N ILE A 135 3.62 -5.57 9.71
CA ILE A 135 4.51 -6.65 9.23
C ILE A 135 3.83 -8.03 9.25
N PRO A 136 3.27 -8.52 10.39
CA PRO A 136 2.60 -9.81 10.42
C PRO A 136 1.33 -9.83 9.54
N VAL A 137 0.60 -8.71 9.44
CA VAL A 137 -0.58 -8.61 8.57
C VAL A 137 -0.21 -8.79 7.10
N ILE A 138 0.80 -8.08 6.61
CA ILE A 138 1.30 -8.22 5.23
C ILE A 138 1.83 -9.63 5.00
N THR A 139 2.62 -10.15 5.95
CA THR A 139 3.21 -11.48 5.87
C THR A 139 2.13 -12.54 5.72
N PHE A 140 1.14 -12.55 6.62
CA PHE A 140 0.05 -13.52 6.58
C PHE A 140 -0.76 -13.42 5.29
N SER A 141 -1.11 -12.20 4.85
CA SER A 141 -1.87 -11.98 3.61
C SER A 141 -1.14 -12.54 2.38
N LYS A 142 0.16 -12.27 2.26
CA LYS A 142 0.97 -12.71 1.11
C LYS A 142 1.30 -14.20 1.14
N LEU A 143 1.51 -14.77 2.34
CA LEU A 143 1.70 -16.21 2.50
C LEU A 143 0.43 -16.99 2.13
N LEU A 144 -0.74 -16.51 2.53
CA LEU A 144 -2.00 -17.12 2.13
C LEU A 144 -2.19 -17.10 0.60
N GLN A 145 -1.83 -15.98 -0.04
CA GLN A 145 -1.83 -15.86 -1.50
C GLN A 145 -0.84 -16.83 -2.16
N ALA A 146 0.38 -16.93 -1.62
CA ALA A 146 1.40 -17.86 -2.14
C ALA A 146 0.98 -19.33 -1.96
N PHE A 147 0.34 -19.67 -0.85
CA PHE A 147 -0.21 -21.00 -0.61
C PHE A 147 -1.32 -21.34 -1.60
N GLU A 148 -2.23 -20.40 -1.87
CA GLU A 148 -3.32 -20.60 -2.82
C GLU A 148 -2.79 -20.78 -4.26
N ASN A 149 -1.77 -20.01 -4.66
CA ASN A 149 -1.10 -20.19 -5.94
C ASN A 149 -0.47 -21.58 -6.08
N TYR A 150 0.17 -22.07 -5.01
CA TYR A 150 0.76 -23.41 -4.97
C TYR A 150 -0.32 -24.49 -5.05
N LYS A 151 -1.38 -24.39 -4.25
CA LYS A 151 -2.50 -25.34 -4.26
C LYS A 151 -3.17 -25.43 -5.63
N ASN A 152 -3.34 -24.31 -6.30
CA ASN A 152 -4.00 -24.24 -7.61
C ASN A 152 -3.06 -24.52 -8.78
N GLN A 153 -1.74 -24.64 -8.54
CA GLN A 153 -0.71 -24.81 -9.58
C GLN A 153 -0.84 -23.75 -10.71
N SER A 154 -1.28 -22.56 -10.34
CA SER A 154 -1.65 -21.45 -11.21
C SER A 154 -1.76 -20.18 -10.38
N THR A 155 -1.42 -19.05 -10.98
CA THR A 155 -1.66 -17.72 -10.37
C THR A 155 -3.00 -17.13 -10.81
N GLY A 156 -3.81 -17.87 -11.55
CA GLY A 156 -5.16 -17.48 -11.95
C GLY A 156 -5.22 -16.13 -12.67
N GLN A 157 -6.01 -15.21 -12.13
CA GLN A 157 -6.24 -13.87 -12.71
C GLN A 157 -5.32 -12.79 -12.10
N LEU A 158 -4.26 -13.19 -11.37
CA LEU A 158 -3.30 -12.23 -10.84
C LEU A 158 -2.60 -11.50 -11.99
N SER A 159 -2.55 -10.16 -11.91
CA SER A 159 -1.86 -9.33 -12.89
C SER A 159 -0.34 -9.43 -12.72
N ALA A 160 0.34 -9.98 -13.73
CA ALA A 160 1.80 -10.05 -13.78
C ALA A 160 2.46 -8.68 -13.58
N ILE A 161 1.93 -7.67 -14.28
CA ILE A 161 2.40 -6.28 -14.18
C ILE A 161 2.30 -5.79 -12.73
N THR A 162 1.17 -6.04 -12.06
CA THR A 162 0.97 -5.63 -10.67
C THR A 162 1.96 -6.31 -9.73
N ILE A 163 2.20 -7.61 -9.89
CA ILE A 163 3.14 -8.35 -9.04
C ILE A 163 4.57 -7.83 -9.18
N PHE A 164 5.05 -7.63 -10.42
CA PHE A 164 6.38 -7.07 -10.65
C PHE A 164 6.51 -5.64 -10.15
N LEU A 165 5.47 -4.80 -10.31
CA LEU A 165 5.46 -3.44 -9.77
C LEU A 165 5.48 -3.42 -8.25
N LEU A 166 4.76 -4.33 -7.57
CA LEU A 166 4.79 -4.44 -6.11
C LEU A 166 6.18 -4.88 -5.62
N PHE A 167 6.82 -5.81 -6.33
CA PHE A 167 8.18 -6.23 -6.04
C PHE A 167 9.20 -5.10 -6.23
N ALA A 168 9.19 -4.44 -7.41
CA ALA A 168 10.08 -3.34 -7.73
C ALA A 168 9.86 -2.14 -6.80
N GLY A 169 8.60 -1.81 -6.48
CA GLY A 169 8.26 -0.76 -5.52
C GLY A 169 8.79 -1.06 -4.12
N ALA A 170 8.66 -2.30 -3.64
CA ALA A 170 9.24 -2.69 -2.35
C ALA A 170 10.78 -2.58 -2.34
N LEU A 171 11.46 -2.98 -3.42
CA LEU A 171 12.92 -2.79 -3.55
C LEU A 171 13.32 -1.31 -3.55
N ALA A 172 12.61 -0.48 -4.31
CA ALA A 172 12.83 0.96 -4.30
C ALA A 172 12.67 1.53 -2.88
N ARG A 173 11.66 1.07 -2.14
CA ARG A 173 11.42 1.46 -0.74
C ARG A 173 12.50 1.01 0.24
N ILE A 174 13.14 -0.14 0.01
CA ILE A 174 14.33 -0.54 0.79
C ILE A 174 15.45 0.48 0.56
N PHE A 175 15.78 0.76 -0.71
CA PHE A 175 16.84 1.70 -1.06
C PHE A 175 16.57 3.11 -0.51
N THR A 176 15.35 3.63 -0.67
CA THR A 176 15.02 4.98 -0.19
C THR A 176 14.99 5.05 1.32
N SER A 177 14.49 4.01 2.02
CA SER A 177 14.52 3.98 3.50
C SER A 177 15.95 3.94 4.03
N MET A 178 16.84 3.16 3.41
CA MET A 178 18.27 3.14 3.78
C MET A 178 18.90 4.53 3.67
N GLN A 179 18.57 5.27 2.60
CA GLN A 179 19.20 6.55 2.31
C GLN A 179 18.55 7.74 3.03
N GLU A 180 17.24 7.70 3.29
CA GLU A 180 16.47 8.84 3.81
C GLU A 180 16.11 8.74 5.30
N THR A 181 15.94 7.53 5.86
CA THR A 181 15.53 7.36 7.26
C THR A 181 16.58 6.64 8.10
N GLY A 182 17.27 5.64 7.52
CA GLY A 182 18.13 4.73 8.28
C GLY A 182 17.38 3.88 9.31
N ASP A 183 16.04 3.84 9.26
CA ASP A 183 15.20 3.17 10.25
C ASP A 183 15.09 1.68 9.97
N SER A 184 15.51 0.87 10.95
CA SER A 184 15.53 -0.59 10.83
C SER A 184 14.14 -1.20 10.74
N LEU A 185 13.12 -0.57 11.34
CA LEU A 185 11.74 -1.08 11.31
C LEU A 185 11.12 -0.92 9.93
N LEU A 186 11.23 0.27 9.32
CA LEU A 186 10.77 0.50 7.93
C LEU A 186 11.53 -0.40 6.96
N MET A 187 12.86 -0.48 7.09
CA MET A 187 13.67 -1.32 6.23
C MET A 187 13.26 -2.80 6.32
N THR A 188 13.04 -3.32 7.55
CA THR A 188 12.56 -4.69 7.76
C THR A 188 11.19 -4.90 7.12
N THR A 189 10.28 -3.94 7.28
CA THR A 189 8.94 -4.00 6.67
C THR A 189 9.03 -4.14 5.14
N PHE A 190 9.88 -3.34 4.49
CA PHE A 190 10.06 -3.38 3.05
C PHE A 190 10.85 -4.60 2.56
N ILE A 191 11.83 -5.09 3.32
CA ILE A 191 12.53 -6.35 3.03
C ILE A 191 11.55 -7.51 3.03
N VAL A 192 10.74 -7.64 4.08
CA VAL A 192 9.71 -8.69 4.17
C VAL A 192 8.73 -8.59 3.01
N SER A 193 8.26 -7.37 2.71
CA SER A 193 7.37 -7.12 1.56
C SER A 193 8.03 -7.51 0.22
N ALA A 194 9.30 -7.17 0.00
CA ALA A 194 10.03 -7.50 -1.21
C ALA A 194 10.22 -9.02 -1.34
N SER A 195 10.63 -9.72 -0.28
CA SER A 195 10.79 -11.18 -0.30
C SER A 195 9.49 -11.90 -0.65
N LEU A 196 8.37 -11.49 -0.06
CA LEU A 196 7.06 -12.10 -0.31
C LEU A 196 6.50 -11.78 -1.70
N ASN A 197 6.64 -10.53 -2.16
CA ASN A 197 6.27 -10.18 -3.53
C ASN A 197 7.16 -10.90 -4.55
N GLY A 198 8.44 -11.09 -4.24
CA GLY A 198 9.38 -11.87 -5.04
C GLY A 198 9.00 -13.35 -5.12
N LEU A 199 8.57 -13.96 -4.02
CA LEU A 199 8.04 -15.32 -3.99
C LEU A 199 6.83 -15.46 -4.92
N ILE A 200 5.87 -14.54 -4.84
CA ILE A 200 4.67 -14.55 -5.71
C ILE A 200 5.06 -14.30 -7.17
N ALA A 201 6.02 -13.40 -7.45
CA ALA A 201 6.55 -13.17 -8.80
C ALA A 201 7.20 -14.42 -9.38
N PHE A 202 7.98 -15.14 -8.55
CA PHE A 202 8.57 -16.41 -8.93
C PHE A 202 7.50 -17.47 -9.25
N GLN A 203 6.48 -17.61 -8.39
CA GLN A 203 5.35 -18.51 -8.66
C GLN A 203 4.62 -18.17 -9.96
N LEU A 204 4.46 -16.88 -10.26
CA LEU A 204 3.84 -16.42 -11.50
C LEU A 204 4.64 -16.81 -12.74
N LEU A 205 5.98 -16.70 -12.68
CA LEU A 205 6.85 -17.16 -13.76
C LEU A 205 6.83 -18.69 -13.90
N TYR A 206 6.87 -19.40 -12.77
CA TYR A 206 6.87 -20.86 -12.74
C TYR A 206 5.56 -21.44 -13.29
N TYR A 207 4.41 -20.89 -12.89
CA TYR A 207 3.08 -21.35 -13.32
C TYR A 207 2.54 -20.61 -14.55
N TRP A 208 3.38 -19.88 -15.29
CA TRP A 208 2.96 -19.02 -16.40
C TRP A 208 2.13 -19.76 -17.46
N ASN A 209 2.62 -20.92 -17.91
CA ASN A 209 1.96 -21.72 -18.95
C ASN A 209 0.63 -22.31 -18.45
N SER A 210 0.59 -22.82 -17.23
CA SER A 210 -0.62 -23.35 -16.59
C SER A 210 -1.69 -22.25 -16.43
N THR A 211 -1.26 -21.08 -15.96
CA THR A 211 -2.11 -19.91 -15.76
C THR A 211 -2.74 -19.44 -17.07
N ASN A 212 -1.94 -19.35 -18.14
CA ASN A 212 -2.44 -18.95 -19.47
C ASN A 212 -3.43 -19.96 -20.04
N ALA A 213 -3.20 -21.26 -19.86
CA ALA A 213 -4.12 -22.30 -20.30
C ALA A 213 -5.48 -22.24 -19.58
N ILE A 214 -5.48 -21.94 -18.28
CA ILE A 214 -6.71 -21.76 -17.50
C ILE A 214 -7.46 -20.49 -17.93
N ASN A 215 -6.74 -19.38 -18.09
CA ASN A 215 -7.33 -18.10 -18.49
C ASN A 215 -7.89 -18.13 -19.92
N ALA A 216 -7.33 -18.95 -20.81
CA ALA A 216 -7.87 -19.16 -22.15
C ALA A 216 -9.21 -19.94 -22.12
N LYS A 217 -9.37 -20.89 -21.20
CA LYS A 217 -10.61 -21.67 -21.03
C LYS A 217 -11.74 -20.89 -20.37
N SER A 218 -11.44 -19.85 -19.59
CA SER A 218 -12.44 -19.03 -18.89
C SER A 218 -12.99 -17.86 -19.72
N LYS A 219 -12.45 -17.59 -20.91
CA LYS A 219 -13.05 -16.61 -21.83
C LYS A 219 -14.38 -17.17 -22.39
N PRO A 220 -15.50 -16.43 -22.33
CA PRO A 220 -16.72 -16.85 -23.00
C PRO A 220 -16.43 -17.01 -24.49
N LYS A 221 -16.94 -18.07 -25.12
CA LYS A 221 -16.98 -18.16 -26.58
C LYS A 221 -17.85 -17.00 -27.07
N THR A 222 -17.22 -15.93 -27.56
CA THR A 222 -17.89 -14.95 -28.42
C THR A 222 -18.30 -15.69 -29.69
N SER A 223 -19.57 -16.10 -29.70
CA SER A 223 -20.30 -16.46 -30.92
C SER A 223 -20.76 -15.21 -31.65
#